data_AF-A0A662P9F9-F1
#
_entry.id   AF-A0A662P9F9-F1
#
_cell.length_a   1.000
_cell.length_b   1.000
_cell.length_c   1.000
_cell.angle_alpha   90.00
_cell.angle_beta   90.00
_cell.angle_gamma   90.00
#
_symmetry.space_group_name_H-M   'P 1'
#
loop_
_entity.id
_entity.type
_entity.pdbx_description
1 polymer ?
#
loop_
_entity_poly.entity_id
_entity_poly.type
_entity_poly.pdbx_seq_one_letter_code
_entity_poly.pdbx_strand_id
1 'polypeptide(L)' 'MRFLSETCYLRGIPNKSAARIFRTIQERIANVRSILSSPQPISEDPLKILKIRYAKGEITREEYLLMKRELER' A
#
# COMPACT_ATOMS: atom_id res chain seq x y z
N MET A 1 7.91 -15.05 15.27
CA MET A 1 7.94 -13.62 14.89
C MET A 1 8.18 -12.79 16.15
N ARG A 2 9.33 -12.12 16.28
CA ARG A 2 9.70 -11.27 17.42
C ARG A 2 9.60 -9.82 17.00
N PHE A 3 8.49 -9.13 17.31
CA PHE A 3 8.43 -7.67 17.35
C PHE A 3 7.31 -7.23 18.31
N LEU A 4 7.46 -7.61 19.57
CA LEU A 4 6.90 -6.88 20.70
C LEU A 4 8.11 -6.58 21.57
N SER A 5 8.75 -5.44 21.34
CA SER A 5 9.83 -5.02 22.23
C SER A 5 9.22 -4.80 23.61
N GLU A 6 9.64 -5.60 24.60
CA GLU A 6 9.26 -5.50 26.02
C GLU A 6 9.54 -4.12 26.64
N THR A 7 10.13 -3.19 25.89
CA THR A 7 10.62 -1.89 26.33
C THR A 7 9.83 -0.68 25.80
N CYS A 8 8.73 -0.87 25.07
CA CYS A 8 7.90 0.26 24.61
C CYS A 8 7.00 0.79 25.74
N TYR A 9 7.61 1.19 26.85
CA TYR A 9 6.94 1.92 27.92
C TYR A 9 6.90 3.38 27.50
N LEU A 10 5.71 3.93 27.32
CA LEU A 10 5.48 5.37 27.22
C LEU A 10 5.77 5.99 28.61
N ARG A 11 7.05 6.04 29.02
CA ARG A 11 7.53 6.59 30.29
C ARG A 11 7.07 8.04 30.39
N GLY A 12 5.97 8.28 31.10
CA GLY A 12 5.35 9.60 31.23
C GLY A 12 3.85 9.63 30.98
N ILE A 13 3.25 8.55 30.47
CA ILE A 13 1.79 8.47 30.27
C ILE A 13 1.15 7.67 31.42
N PRO A 14 0.09 8.19 32.07
CA PRO A 14 -0.67 7.44 33.08
C PRO A 14 -1.16 6.10 32.52
N ASN A 15 -1.04 5.01 33.29
CA ASN A 15 -1.33 3.63 32.84
C ASN A 15 -2.70 3.45 32.16
N LYS A 16 -3.74 4.14 32.66
CA LYS A 16 -5.10 4.08 32.07
C LYS A 16 -5.14 4.68 30.65
N SER A 17 -4.37 5.74 30.41
CA SER A 17 -4.26 6.40 29.11
C SER A 17 -3.34 5.64 28.16
N ALA A 18 -2.26 5.04 28.69
CA ALA A 18 -1.31 4.26 27.91
C ALA A 18 -1.96 3.04 27.24
N ALA A 19 -2.80 2.29 27.97
CA ALA A 19 -3.55 1.16 27.42
C ALA A 19 -4.50 1.58 26.29
N ARG A 20 -5.20 2.70 26.46
CA ARG A 20 -6.10 3.25 25.44
C ARG A 20 -5.35 3.65 24.17
N ILE A 21 -4.24 4.36 24.32
CA ILE A 21 -3.39 4.79 23.20
C ILE A 21 -2.84 3.57 22.45
N PHE A 22 -2.31 2.59 23.18
CA PHE A 22 -1.78 1.38 22.59
C PHE A 22 -2.83 0.62 21.77
N ARG A 23 -4.03 0.43 22.34
CA ARG A 23 -5.15 -0.19 21.64
C ARG A 23 -5.52 0.55 20.36
N THR A 24 -5.65 1.88 20.41
CA THR A 24 -5.97 2.69 19.22
C THR A 24 -4.90 2.56 18.14
N ILE A 25 -3.62 2.54 18.50
CA ILE A 25 -2.53 2.35 17.54
C ILE A 25 -2.63 0.96 16.88
N GLN A 26 -2.85 -0.09 17.67
CA GLN A 26 -3.00 -1.44 17.14
C GLN A 26 -4.19 -1.56 16.18
N GLU A 27 -5.35 -1.00 16.53
CA GLU A 27 -6.55 -0.98 15.67
C GLU A 27 -6.27 -0.27 14.34
N ARG A 28 -5.60 0.89 14.37
CA ARG A 28 -5.21 1.65 13.17
C ARG A 28 -4.26 0.85 12.28
N ILE A 29 -3.23 0.23 12.85
CA ILE A 29 -2.27 -0.59 12.11
C ILE A 29 -2.95 -1.81 11.48
N ALA A 30 -3.83 -2.49 12.22
CA ALA A 30 -4.56 -3.65 11.72
C ALA A 30 -5.47 -3.28 10.54
N ASN A 31 -6.15 -2.12 10.62
CA ASN A 31 -7.00 -1.62 9.54
C ASN A 31 -6.18 -1.32 8.26
N VAL A 32 -5.05 -0.61 8.39
CA VAL A 32 -4.15 -0.31 7.25
C VAL A 32 -3.62 -1.60 6.63
N ARG A 33 -3.23 -2.58 7.45
CA ARG A 33 -2.83 -3.90 6.95
C ARG A 33 -3.97 -4.57 6.20
N SER A 34 -5.20 -4.52 6.69
CA SER A 34 -6.36 -5.08 5.98
C SER A 34 -6.60 -4.42 4.62
N ILE A 35 -6.42 -3.10 4.53
CA ILE A 35 -6.54 -2.35 3.26
C ILE A 35 -5.44 -2.78 2.28
N LEU A 36 -4.21 -2.91 2.75
CA LEU A 36 -3.05 -3.33 1.94
C LEU A 36 -3.05 -4.83 1.61
N SER A 37 -3.73 -5.65 2.41
CA SER A 37 -3.82 -7.11 2.25
C SER A 37 -5.03 -7.53 1.41
N SER A 38 -5.86 -6.58 0.97
CA SER A 38 -6.78 -6.84 -0.12
C SER A 38 -5.94 -7.27 -1.33
N PRO A 39 -6.15 -8.49 -1.88
CA PRO A 39 -5.59 -8.82 -3.17
C PRO A 39 -6.30 -7.90 -4.16
N GLN A 40 -5.68 -6.74 -4.45
CA GLN A 40 -5.92 -6.05 -5.70
C GLN A 40 -5.80 -7.14 -6.78
N PRO A 41 -6.77 -7.31 -7.70
CA PRO A 41 -6.61 -8.29 -8.77
C PRO A 41 -5.40 -7.85 -9.61
N ILE A 42 -4.24 -8.48 -9.39
CA ILE A 42 -2.97 -8.23 -10.12
C ILE A 42 -3.06 -8.80 -11.55
N SER A 43 -4.25 -8.91 -12.11
CA SER A 43 -4.50 -9.25 -13.51
C SER A 43 -5.04 -8.03 -14.25
N GLU A 44 -4.53 -6.84 -13.92
CA GLU A 44 -4.63 -5.76 -14.88
C GLU A 44 -3.72 -6.12 -16.05
N ASP A 45 -4.35 -6.53 -17.15
CA ASP A 45 -3.74 -6.69 -18.47
C ASP A 45 -2.72 -5.55 -18.71
N PRO A 46 -1.44 -5.86 -18.96
CA PRO A 46 -0.40 -4.86 -19.20
C PRO A 46 -0.81 -3.79 -20.21
N LEU A 47 -1.62 -4.13 -21.22
CA LEU A 47 -2.13 -3.20 -22.21
C LEU A 47 -3.11 -2.17 -21.61
N LYS A 48 -3.92 -2.56 -20.61
CA LYS A 48 -4.81 -1.64 -19.89
C LYS A 48 -4.02 -0.64 -19.07
N ILE A 49 -2.99 -1.10 -18.35
CA ILE A 49 -2.12 -0.21 -17.57
C ILE A 49 -1.49 0.83 -18.51
N LEU A 50 -0.94 0.37 -19.63
CA LEU A 50 -0.31 1.22 -20.62
C LEU A 50 -1.28 2.27 -21.21
N LYS A 51 -2.53 1.87 -21.50
CA LYS A 51 -3.58 2.77 -21.98
C LYS A 51 -3.96 3.83 -20.95
N ILE A 52 -4.04 3.46 -19.66
CA ILE A 52 -4.36 4.39 -18.57
C ILE A 52 -3.26 5.45 -18.44
N ARG A 53 -1.98 5.05 -18.47
CA ARG A 53 -0.84 5.98 -18.35
C ARG A 53 -0.81 6.99 -19.50
N TYR A 54 -1.07 6.52 -20.73
CA TYR A 54 -1.19 7.41 -21.88
C TYR A 54 -2.35 8.40 -21.74
N ALA A 55 -3.53 7.94 -21.31
CA ALA A 55 -4.70 8.82 -21.11
C ALA A 55 -4.47 9.88 -20.02
N LYS A 56 -3.65 9.57 -19.01
CA LYS A 56 -3.23 10.52 -17.97
C LYS A 56 -2.13 11.49 -18.42
N GLY A 57 -1.49 11.25 -19.56
CA GLY A 57 -0.34 12.03 -20.03
C GLY A 57 0.95 11.72 -19.26
N GLU A 58 1.03 10.58 -18.57
CA GLU A 58 2.26 10.13 -17.89
C GLU A 58 3.33 9.66 -18.87
N ILE A 59 2.92 9.27 -20.08
CA ILE A 59 3.80 8.86 -21.18
C ILE A 59 3.36 9.53 -22.48
N THR A 60 4.32 9.72 -23.38
CA THR A 60 4.12 10.23 -24.73
C THR A 60 3.48 9.18 -25.63
N ARG A 61 3.02 9.64 -26.81
CA ARG A 61 2.43 8.76 -27.82
C ARG A 61 3.46 7.77 -28.36
N GLU A 62 4.71 8.22 -28.53
CA GLU A 62 5.82 7.42 -29.02
C GLU A 62 6.14 6.27 -28.05
N GLU A 63 6.23 6.57 -26.75
CA GLU A 63 6.45 5.59 -25.69
C GLU A 63 5.32 4.57 -25.60
N TYR A 64 4.05 5.02 -25.71
CA TYR A 64 2.89 4.14 -25.74
C TYR A 64 2.97 3.11 -26.89
N LEU A 65 3.31 3.56 -28.10
CA LEU A 65 3.36 2.68 -29.27
C LEU A 65 4.51 1.67 -29.21
N LEU A 66 5.67 2.07 -28.69
CA LEU A 66 6.82 1.19 -28.50
C LEU A 66 6.50 0.08 -27.50
N MET A 67 6.01 0.46 -26.31
CA MET A 67 5.66 -0.50 -25.25
C MET A 67 4.50 -1.41 -25.66
N LYS A 68 3.51 -0.89 -26.40
CA LYS A 68 2.41 -1.69 -26.91
C LYS A 68 2.92 -2.81 -27.83
N ARG A 69 3.84 -2.49 -28.74
CA ARG A 69 4.43 -3.48 -29.66
C ARG A 69 5.19 -4.59 -28.92
N GLU A 70 5.91 -4.24 -27.85
CA GLU A 70 6.65 -5.21 -27.04
C GLU A 70 5.72 -6.18 -26.30
N LEU A 71 4.58 -5.68 -25.81
CA LEU A 71 3.57 -6.49 -25.09
C LEU A 71 2.73 -7.39 -26.00
N GLU A 72 2.62 -7.07 -27.29
CA GLU A 72 1.87 -7.84 -28.29
C GLU A 72 2.74 -8.89 -29.03
N ARG A 73 4.04 -8.99 -28.70
CA ARG A 73 4.99 -9.94 -29.31
C ARG A 73 4.85 -11.34 -28.74
#